data_AF-A0A8D8FG82-F1
#
_entry.id   AF-A0A8D8FG82-F1
#
_cell.length_a   1.000
_cell.length_b   1.000
_cell.length_c   1.000
_cell.angle_alpha   90.00
_cell.angle_beta   90.00
_cell.angle_gamma   90.00
#
_symmetry.space_group_name_H-M   'P 1'
#
loop_
_entity.id
_entity.type
_entity.pdbx_description
1 polymer ?
#
loop_
_entity_poly.entity_id
_entity_poly.type
_entity_poly.pdbx_seq_one_letter_code
_entity_poly.pdbx_strand_id
1 'polypeptide(L)'
;PVFAAMFEHQLRETIQNCVTISDVEPGVFKELLRYVYTDELATLDTMAHALYTAADKYAIPTLKSRCQYHILDRLSDETVAETLVLAEMHNDQEMKKRALKFLSETMTTEVTETEGWMNMVQTHPYLVDETVKALLEVRKTVGKE
;
A
#
# COMPACT_ATOMS: atom_id res chain seq x y z
N PRO A 1 14.20 13.43 3.72
CA PRO A 1 12.73 13.61 3.90
C PRO A 1 12.21 14.66 2.93
N VAL A 2 11.01 14.47 2.35
CA VAL A 2 10.52 15.36 1.28
C VAL A 2 10.33 16.80 1.78
N PHE A 3 9.71 16.99 2.94
CA PHE A 3 9.53 18.32 3.52
C PHE A 3 10.84 19.03 3.86
N ALA A 4 11.84 18.30 4.40
CA ALA A 4 13.14 18.89 4.67
C ALA A 4 13.78 19.45 3.40
N ALA A 5 13.75 18.69 2.29
CA ALA A 5 14.26 19.16 1.00
C ALA A 5 13.45 20.31 0.40
N MET A 6 12.12 20.33 0.59
CA MET A 6 11.26 21.44 0.17
C MET A 6 11.62 22.76 0.86
N PHE A 7 12.03 22.70 2.13
CA PHE A 7 12.31 23.88 2.95
C PHE A 7 13.79 24.29 2.99
N GLU A 8 14.73 23.40 2.66
CA GLU A 8 16.18 23.68 2.66
C GLU A 8 16.64 24.50 1.44
N HIS A 9 15.92 24.45 0.32
CA HIS A 9 16.27 25.18 -0.89
C HIS A 9 15.44 26.47 -1.00
N GLN A 10 16.00 27.55 -1.59
CA GLN A 10 15.24 28.78 -1.93
C GLN A 10 14.24 28.54 -3.07
N LEU A 11 13.31 27.61 -2.85
CA LEU A 11 12.16 27.37 -3.72
C LEU A 11 11.04 28.36 -3.37
N ARG A 12 9.99 28.40 -4.20
CA ARG A 12 8.86 29.32 -4.00
C ARG A 12 8.19 29.09 -2.64
N GLU A 13 8.14 27.84 -2.21
CA GLU A 13 7.61 27.37 -0.93
C GLU A 13 8.29 28.06 0.25
N THR A 14 9.62 28.19 0.20
CA THR A 14 10.44 28.83 1.24
C THR A 14 10.24 30.35 1.26
N ILE A 15 10.00 30.97 0.09
CA ILE A 15 9.77 32.41 -0.03
C ILE A 15 8.34 32.78 0.41
N GLN A 16 7.36 31.96 0.06
CA GLN A 16 5.95 32.19 0.39
C GLN A 16 5.56 31.63 1.77
N ASN A 17 6.44 30.82 2.38
CA ASN A 17 6.18 30.06 3.60
C ASN A 17 4.84 29.30 3.55
N CYS A 18 4.52 28.75 2.38
CA CYS A 18 3.26 28.08 2.08
C CYS A 18 3.51 26.96 1.09
N VAL A 19 2.99 25.76 1.40
CA VAL A 19 3.04 24.59 0.52
C VAL A 19 1.62 24.14 0.25
N THR A 20 1.22 24.18 -1.03
CA THR A 20 -0.09 23.69 -1.45
C THR A 20 -0.01 22.19 -1.70
N ILE A 21 -0.83 21.41 -0.99
CA ILE A 21 -0.99 19.98 -1.21
C ILE A 21 -2.32 19.75 -1.93
N SER A 22 -2.27 19.25 -3.16
CA SER A 22 -3.46 19.06 -4.02
C SER A 22 -3.78 17.60 -4.33
N ASP A 23 -2.89 16.68 -3.96
CA ASP A 23 -2.92 15.28 -4.39
C ASP A 23 -3.07 14.29 -3.23
N VAL A 24 -3.33 14.80 -2.03
CA VAL A 24 -3.67 14.01 -0.85
C VAL A 24 -4.96 14.54 -0.26
N GLU A 25 -5.88 13.63 0.06
CA GLU A 25 -7.14 13.98 0.70
C GLU A 25 -6.88 14.71 2.03
N PRO A 26 -7.62 15.79 2.35
CA PRO A 26 -7.41 16.57 3.58
C PRO A 26 -7.43 15.72 4.87
N GLY A 27 -8.29 14.70 4.95
CA GLY A 27 -8.35 13.79 6.10
C GLY A 27 -7.06 12.98 6.27
N VAL A 28 -6.56 12.41 5.18
CA VAL A 28 -5.33 11.62 5.14
C VAL A 28 -4.12 12.49 5.49
N PHE A 29 -4.05 13.70 4.92
CA PHE A 29 -2.93 14.60 5.21
C PHE A 29 -2.94 15.09 6.66
N LYS A 30 -4.13 15.35 7.23
CA LYS A 30 -4.27 15.68 8.64
C LYS A 30 -3.76 14.57 9.55
N GLU A 31 -4.08 13.31 9.23
CA GLU A 31 -3.61 12.15 9.98
C GLU A 31 -2.09 11.97 9.85
N LEU A 32 -1.53 12.17 8.65
CA LEU A 32 -0.09 12.19 8.41
C LEU A 32 0.60 13.25 9.27
N LEU A 33 0.07 14.47 9.33
CA LEU A 33 0.61 15.52 10.18
C LEU A 33 0.52 15.15 11.67
N ARG A 34 -0.62 14.62 12.12
CA ARG A 34 -0.74 14.13 13.51
C ARG A 34 0.38 13.15 13.82
N TYR A 35 0.58 12.15 12.96
CA TYR A 35 1.65 11.17 13.13
C TYR A 35 3.03 11.83 13.22
N VAL A 36 3.35 12.76 12.32
CA VAL A 36 4.65 13.46 12.33
C VAL A 36 4.90 14.22 13.64
N TYR A 37 3.86 14.80 14.24
CA TYR A 37 3.99 15.60 15.46
C TYR A 37 3.86 14.79 16.75
N THR A 38 3.16 13.66 16.76
CA THR A 38 2.82 12.94 18.00
C THR A 38 3.18 11.45 17.98
N ASP A 39 3.59 10.89 16.84
CA ASP A 39 3.77 9.45 16.61
C ASP A 39 2.50 8.60 16.85
N GLU A 40 1.32 9.23 16.85
CA GLU A 40 0.02 8.58 17.07
C GLU A 40 -0.83 8.52 15.80
N LEU A 41 -1.71 7.52 15.74
CA LEU A 41 -2.75 7.35 14.72
C LEU A 41 -4.09 7.06 15.41
N ALA A 42 -5.17 7.65 14.92
CA ALA A 42 -6.54 7.39 15.36
C ALA A 42 -7.45 6.83 14.27
N THR A 43 -7.12 7.02 12.99
CA THR A 43 -8.03 6.65 11.88
C THR A 43 -7.42 5.64 10.90
N LEU A 44 -6.38 4.91 11.33
CA LEU A 44 -5.68 3.94 10.48
C LEU A 44 -6.62 2.89 9.86
N ASP A 45 -7.64 2.46 10.61
CA ASP A 45 -8.61 1.44 10.18
C ASP A 45 -9.35 1.79 8.88
N THR A 46 -9.61 3.06 8.62
CA THR A 46 -10.43 3.50 7.48
C THR A 46 -9.62 4.07 6.32
N MET A 47 -8.35 4.42 6.54
CA MET A 47 -7.52 5.09 5.53
C MET A 47 -6.12 4.50 5.36
N ALA A 48 -5.87 3.26 5.83
CA ALA A 48 -4.55 2.65 5.78
C ALA A 48 -3.89 2.69 4.40
N HIS A 49 -4.64 2.38 3.32
CA HIS A 49 -4.14 2.42 1.94
C HIS A 49 -3.73 3.84 1.52
N ALA A 50 -4.61 4.82 1.71
CA ALA A 50 -4.33 6.21 1.34
C ALA A 50 -3.21 6.82 2.19
N LEU A 51 -3.16 6.50 3.48
CA LEU A 51 -2.11 6.94 4.39
C LEU A 51 -0.77 6.28 4.08
N TYR A 52 -0.76 5.01 3.66
CA TYR A 52 0.42 4.33 3.14
C TYR A 52 0.97 5.06 1.89
N THR A 53 0.10 5.36 0.92
CA THR A 53 0.48 6.12 -0.29
C THR A 53 1.06 7.49 0.06
N ALA A 54 0.43 8.22 0.97
CA ALA A 54 0.92 9.52 1.43
C ALA A 54 2.27 9.40 2.18
N ALA A 55 2.41 8.40 3.05
CA ALA A 55 3.65 8.17 3.81
C ALA A 55 4.84 7.84 2.90
N ASP A 56 4.60 7.04 1.85
CA ASP A 56 5.61 6.75 0.83
C ASP A 56 5.98 8.02 0.05
N LYS A 57 4.97 8.78 -0.40
CA LYS A 57 5.15 10.04 -1.13
C LYS A 57 6.01 11.05 -0.36
N TYR A 58 5.75 11.25 0.93
CA TYR A 58 6.49 12.23 1.76
C TYR A 58 7.76 11.64 2.39
N ALA A 59 8.12 10.39 2.06
CA ALA A 59 9.26 9.67 2.59
C ALA A 59 9.27 9.66 4.12
N ILE A 60 8.21 9.09 4.72
CA ILE A 60 8.04 8.85 6.16
C ILE A 60 8.03 7.34 6.40
N PRO A 61 9.20 6.67 6.48
CA PRO A 61 9.28 5.21 6.48
C PRO A 61 8.58 4.54 7.66
N THR A 62 8.62 5.15 8.85
CA THR A 62 8.00 4.59 10.05
C THR A 62 6.48 4.54 9.95
N LEU A 63 5.86 5.57 9.37
CA LEU A 63 4.43 5.59 9.08
C LEU A 63 4.08 4.57 7.98
N LYS A 64 4.87 4.54 6.90
CA LYS A 64 4.71 3.56 5.82
C LYS A 64 4.70 2.13 6.37
N SER A 65 5.66 1.77 7.20
CA SER A 65 5.73 0.44 7.83
C SER A 65 4.56 0.14 8.78
N ARG A 66 4.07 1.14 9.53
CA ARG A 66 2.87 0.97 10.37
C ARG A 66 1.62 0.69 9.53
N CYS A 67 1.41 1.45 8.46
CA CYS A 67 0.30 1.22 7.55
C CYS A 67 0.43 -0.14 6.85
N GLN A 68 1.64 -0.48 6.38
CA GLN A 68 1.92 -1.75 5.73
C GLN A 68 1.58 -2.93 6.65
N TYR A 69 2.03 -2.89 7.91
CA TYR A 69 1.72 -3.92 8.89
C TYR A 69 0.21 -4.07 9.09
N HIS A 70 -0.50 -2.95 9.26
CA HIS A 70 -1.95 -2.94 9.48
C HIS A 70 -2.73 -3.49 8.29
N ILE A 71 -2.35 -3.15 7.06
CA ILE A 71 -2.97 -3.69 5.84
C ILE A 71 -2.74 -5.21 5.76
N LEU A 72 -1.51 -5.66 6.00
CA LEU A 72 -1.16 -7.08 5.91
C LEU A 72 -1.81 -7.94 7.00
N ASP A 73 -2.00 -7.40 8.22
CA ASP A 73 -2.66 -8.07 9.34
C ASP A 73 -4.17 -8.29 9.10
N ARG A 74 -4.77 -7.48 8.20
CA ARG A 74 -6.19 -7.51 7.86
C ARG A 74 -6.47 -7.94 6.44
N LEU A 75 -5.50 -8.59 5.80
CA LEU A 75 -5.67 -9.19 4.49
C LEU A 75 -6.88 -10.14 4.49
N SER A 76 -7.71 -9.98 3.47
CA SER A 76 -8.90 -10.78 3.23
C SER A 76 -9.06 -11.03 1.73
N ASP A 77 -9.93 -11.95 1.36
CA ASP A 77 -10.25 -12.25 -0.04
C ASP A 77 -10.71 -10.99 -0.80
N GLU A 78 -11.42 -10.08 -0.13
CA GLU A 78 -11.88 -8.80 -0.67
C GLU A 78 -10.74 -7.79 -0.89
N THR A 79 -9.74 -7.76 -0.02
CA THR A 79 -8.72 -6.68 0.02
C THR A 79 -7.38 -7.08 -0.60
N VAL A 80 -7.14 -8.38 -0.81
CA VAL A 80 -5.82 -8.87 -1.25
C VAL A 80 -5.44 -8.41 -2.66
N ALA A 81 -6.40 -8.34 -3.58
CA ALA A 81 -6.15 -7.86 -4.94
C ALA A 81 -5.77 -6.37 -4.95
N GLU A 82 -6.48 -5.55 -4.17
CA GLU A 82 -6.17 -4.13 -3.99
C GLU A 82 -4.80 -3.95 -3.34
N THR A 83 -4.47 -4.78 -2.34
CA THR A 83 -3.17 -4.76 -1.68
C THR A 83 -2.03 -5.12 -2.63
N LEU A 84 -2.23 -6.06 -3.56
CA LEU A 84 -1.24 -6.39 -4.59
C LEU A 84 -0.98 -5.22 -5.53
N VAL A 85 -2.05 -4.57 -6.00
CA VAL A 85 -1.94 -3.38 -6.85
C VAL A 85 -1.21 -2.27 -6.10
N LEU A 86 -1.56 -2.02 -4.83
CA LEU A 86 -0.89 -1.03 -3.99
C LEU A 86 0.62 -1.34 -3.85
N ALA A 87 0.96 -2.60 -3.59
CA ALA A 87 2.34 -3.03 -3.45
C ALA A 87 3.13 -2.83 -4.75
N GLU A 88 2.53 -3.14 -5.91
CA GLU A 88 3.13 -2.92 -7.21
C GLU A 88 3.37 -1.43 -7.50
N MET A 89 2.35 -0.59 -7.28
CA MET A 89 2.42 0.86 -7.50
C MET A 89 3.52 1.54 -6.68
N HIS A 90 3.79 1.02 -5.48
CA HIS A 90 4.80 1.55 -4.56
C HIS A 90 6.11 0.75 -4.55
N ASN A 91 6.27 -0.20 -5.48
CA ASN A 91 7.42 -1.11 -5.59
C ASN A 91 7.78 -1.78 -4.24
N ASP A 92 6.76 -2.16 -3.46
CA ASP A 92 6.91 -2.80 -2.15
C ASP A 92 6.91 -4.33 -2.30
N GLN A 93 8.11 -4.86 -2.51
CA GLN A 93 8.32 -6.29 -2.76
C GLN A 93 7.96 -7.17 -1.56
N GLU A 94 8.09 -6.67 -0.33
CA GLU A 94 7.74 -7.44 0.86
C GLU A 94 6.21 -7.54 1.01
N MET A 95 5.49 -6.42 0.83
CA MET A 95 4.04 -6.41 0.85
C MET A 95 3.47 -7.31 -0.27
N LYS A 96 4.03 -7.19 -1.47
CA LYS A 96 3.65 -8.01 -2.63
C LYS A 96 3.84 -9.50 -2.34
N LYS A 97 5.01 -9.88 -1.81
CA LYS A 97 5.32 -11.27 -1.45
C LYS A 97 4.34 -11.81 -0.42
N ARG A 98 3.98 -11.04 0.61
CA ARG A 98 3.01 -11.48 1.62
C ARG A 98 1.59 -11.61 1.09
N ALA A 99 1.15 -10.67 0.26
CA ALA A 99 -0.15 -10.75 -0.40
C ALA A 99 -0.23 -11.96 -1.36
N LEU A 100 0.83 -12.21 -2.15
CA LEU A 100 0.92 -13.41 -3.00
C LEU A 100 0.91 -14.71 -2.18
N LYS A 101 1.59 -14.72 -1.03
CA LYS A 101 1.57 -15.85 -0.10
C LYS A 101 0.18 -16.09 0.48
N PHE A 102 -0.51 -15.03 0.88
CA PHE A 102 -1.90 -15.13 1.36
C PHE A 102 -2.80 -15.73 0.28
N LEU A 103 -2.69 -15.26 -0.97
CA LEU A 103 -3.41 -15.88 -2.08
C LEU A 103 -3.03 -17.34 -2.25
N SER A 104 -1.75 -17.69 -2.22
CA SER A 104 -1.37 -19.08 -2.48
C SER A 104 -1.83 -20.06 -1.40
N GLU A 105 -2.02 -19.59 -0.17
CA GLU A 105 -2.52 -20.39 0.96
C GLU A 105 -4.06 -20.41 1.03
N THR A 106 -4.72 -19.30 0.66
CA THR A 106 -6.15 -19.08 0.90
C THR A 106 -7.00 -19.04 -0.38
N MET A 107 -6.42 -19.05 -1.60
CA MET A 107 -7.16 -18.76 -2.84
C MET A 107 -8.45 -19.57 -2.97
N THR A 108 -9.56 -18.86 -2.73
CA THR A 108 -10.92 -19.28 -3.02
C THR A 108 -11.29 -18.80 -4.41
N THR A 109 -12.30 -19.42 -5.02
CA THR A 109 -12.91 -18.86 -6.24
C THR A 109 -13.53 -17.48 -6.00
N GLU A 110 -13.88 -17.19 -4.75
CA GLU A 110 -14.50 -15.93 -4.32
C GLU A 110 -13.58 -14.72 -4.58
N VAL A 111 -12.25 -14.85 -4.40
CA VAL A 111 -11.29 -13.78 -4.71
C VAL A 111 -11.46 -13.29 -6.16
N THR A 112 -11.68 -14.21 -7.11
CA THR A 112 -11.79 -13.85 -8.53
C THR A 112 -13.09 -13.11 -8.89
N GLU A 113 -14.06 -13.14 -7.98
CA GLU A 113 -15.36 -12.46 -8.10
C GLU A 113 -15.36 -11.09 -7.43
N THR A 114 -14.30 -10.71 -6.71
CA THR A 114 -14.20 -9.41 -6.02
C THR A 114 -14.00 -8.27 -7.00
N GLU A 115 -14.52 -7.08 -6.65
CA GLU A 115 -14.29 -5.86 -7.44
C GLU A 115 -12.81 -5.52 -7.53
N GLY A 116 -12.05 -5.71 -6.45
CA GLY A 116 -10.61 -5.51 -6.40
C GLY A 116 -9.86 -6.38 -7.42
N TRP A 117 -10.25 -7.65 -7.55
CA TRP A 117 -9.66 -8.55 -8.56
C TRP A 117 -10.01 -8.12 -9.98
N MET A 118 -11.28 -7.80 -10.26
CA MET A 118 -11.69 -7.34 -11.60
C MET A 118 -10.96 -6.05 -11.99
N ASN A 119 -10.78 -5.12 -11.04
CA ASN A 119 -10.00 -3.91 -11.26
C ASN A 119 -8.54 -4.24 -11.56
N MET A 120 -7.91 -5.13 -10.78
CA MET A 120 -6.55 -5.58 -11.02
C MET A 120 -6.38 -6.22 -12.42
N VAL A 121 -7.33 -7.04 -12.87
CA VAL A 121 -7.31 -7.63 -14.22
C VAL A 121 -7.34 -6.55 -15.30
N GLN A 122 -8.09 -5.47 -15.10
CA GLN A 122 -8.21 -4.38 -16.06
C GLN A 122 -6.99 -3.43 -16.06
N THR A 123 -6.49 -3.09 -14.88
CA THR A 123 -5.44 -2.06 -14.71
C THR A 123 -4.03 -2.64 -14.74
N HIS A 124 -3.85 -3.86 -14.23
CA HIS A 124 -2.56 -4.53 -14.04
C HIS A 124 -2.63 -6.03 -14.40
N PRO A 125 -2.96 -6.39 -15.66
CA PRO A 125 -3.21 -7.79 -16.06
C PRO A 125 -2.02 -8.73 -15.84
N TYR A 126 -0.79 -8.21 -15.83
CA TYR A 126 0.42 -9.00 -15.57
C TYR A 126 0.50 -9.54 -14.13
N LEU A 127 -0.17 -8.88 -13.17
CA LEU A 127 -0.26 -9.37 -11.79
C LEU A 127 -1.07 -10.68 -11.73
N VAL A 128 -1.99 -10.91 -12.66
CA VAL A 128 -2.70 -12.20 -12.77
C VAL A 128 -1.73 -13.32 -13.15
N ASP A 129 -0.84 -13.10 -14.10
CA ASP A 129 0.17 -14.10 -14.46
C ASP A 129 1.12 -14.38 -13.28
N GLU A 130 1.50 -13.35 -12.53
CA GLU A 130 2.36 -13.49 -11.35
C GLU A 130 1.67 -14.25 -10.21
N THR A 131 0.40 -13.96 -9.93
CA THR A 131 -0.40 -14.72 -8.96
C THR A 131 -0.52 -16.19 -9.37
N VAL A 132 -0.81 -16.48 -10.64
CA VAL A 132 -0.86 -17.85 -11.16
C VAL A 132 0.49 -18.56 -11.00
N LYS A 133 1.61 -17.90 -11.30
CA LYS A 133 2.95 -18.45 -11.07
C LYS A 133 3.19 -18.76 -9.59
N ALA A 134 2.85 -17.84 -8.69
CA ALA A 134 3.00 -18.05 -7.25
C ALA A 134 2.19 -19.27 -6.75
N LEU A 135 0.97 -19.46 -7.25
CA LEU A 135 0.11 -20.60 -6.94
C LEU A 135 0.70 -21.93 -7.41
N LEU A 136 1.29 -21.95 -8.62
CA LEU A 136 1.91 -23.14 -9.18
C LEU A 136 3.16 -23.55 -8.41
N GLU A 137 3.94 -22.60 -7.91
CA GLU A 137 5.13 -22.90 -7.09
C GLU A 137 4.76 -23.52 -5.74
N VAL A 138 3.69 -23.07 -5.08
CA VAL A 138 3.23 -23.68 -3.82
C VAL A 138 2.73 -25.11 -4.00
N ARG A 139 2.07 -25.42 -5.13
CA ARG A 139 1.65 -26.81 -5.41
C ARG A 139 2.83 -27.77 -5.59
N LYS A 140 3.95 -27.29 -6.16
CA LYS A 140 5.18 -28.10 -6.31
C LYS A 140 5.83 -28.42 -4.96
N THR A 141 5.67 -27.56 -3.95
CA THR A 141 6.23 -27.79 -2.62
C THR A 141 5.38 -28.75 -1.79
N VAL A 142 4.05 -28.71 -1.93
CA VAL A 142 3.13 -29.61 -1.20
C VAL A 142 3.15 -31.04 -1.76
N GLY A 143 3.36 -31.22 -3.08
CA GLY A 143 3.44 -32.55 -3.70
C GLY A 143 4.78 -33.30 -3.52
N LYS A 144 5.69 -32.79 -2.69
CA LYS A 144 7.02 -33.38 -2.43
C LYS A 144 7.19 -33.93 -1.02
N GLU A 145 6.15 -33.87 -0.18
CA GLU A 145 6.07 -34.56 1.12
C GLU A 145 5.22 -35.83 1.01
#